data_AF-A0AAU6TBW7-F1
#
_entry.id   AF-A0AAU6TBW7-F1
#
_cell.length_a   1.000
_cell.length_b   1.000
_cell.length_c   1.000
_cell.angle_alpha   90.00
_cell.angle_beta   90.00
_cell.angle_gamma   90.00
#
_symmetry.space_group_name_H-M   'P 1'
#
loop_
_entity.id
_entity.type
_entity.pdbx_description
1 polymer ?
#
loop_
_entity_poly.entity_id
_entity_poly.type
_entity_poly.pdbx_seq_one_letter_code
_entity_poly.pdbx_strand_id
1 'polypeptide(L)' 'MEISEIRPGMNYLTREGTAYVLEVDRQSLLVLVQREDETIPVQVRSDAILALLE' A
#
# COMPACT_ATOMS: atom_id res chain seq x y z
N MET A 1 -7.19 5.00 3.05
CA MET A 1 -7.24 4.30 4.35
C MET A 1 -6.46 5.10 5.40
N GLU A 2 -6.77 5.00 6.70
CA GLU A 2 -5.95 5.66 7.73
C GLU A 2 -4.59 4.96 7.85
N ILE A 3 -3.50 5.74 7.88
CA ILE A 3 -2.15 5.14 7.88
C ILE A 3 -1.84 4.36 9.17
N SER A 4 -2.58 4.64 10.25
CA SER A 4 -2.51 3.89 11.50
C SER A 4 -3.03 2.47 11.38
N GLU A 5 -3.77 2.13 10.33
CA GLU A 5 -4.35 0.80 10.09
C GLU A 5 -3.46 -0.04 9.18
N ILE A 6 -2.58 0.59 8.39
CA ILE A 6 -1.73 -0.08 7.42
C ILE A 6 -0.50 -0.69 8.13
N ARG A 7 -0.18 -1.94 7.80
CA ARG A 7 0.98 -2.68 8.30
C ARG A 7 1.73 -3.35 7.14
N PRO A 8 3.07 -3.45 7.22
CA PRO A 8 3.83 -4.38 6.38
C PRO A 8 3.21 -5.77 6.42
N GLY A 9 3.12 -6.43 5.27
CA GLY A 9 2.52 -7.76 5.17
C GLY A 9 1.06 -7.81 4.72
N MET A 10 0.38 -6.66 4.62
CA MET A 10 -1.03 -6.62 4.23
C MET A 10 -1.20 -6.55 2.72
N ASN A 11 -2.27 -7.17 2.20
CA ASN A 11 -2.76 -6.96 0.84
C ASN A 11 -3.88 -5.92 0.83
N TYR A 12 -3.95 -5.10 -0.21
CA TYR A 12 -4.99 -4.09 -0.38
C TYR A 12 -5.23 -3.80 -1.85
N LEU A 13 -6.38 -3.17 -2.09
CA LEU A 13 -6.80 -2.69 -3.38
C LEU A 13 -6.37 -1.23 -3.58
N THR A 14 -5.74 -0.96 -4.71
CA THR A 14 -5.47 0.37 -5.24
C THR A 14 -6.24 0.57 -6.54
N ARG A 15 -6.20 1.77 -7.14
CA ARG A 15 -6.84 1.99 -8.46
C ARG A 15 -6.17 1.19 -9.57
N GLU A 16 -4.90 0.85 -9.37
CA GLU A 16 -4.05 0.14 -10.31
C GLU A 16 -4.09 -1.38 -10.09
N GLY A 17 -4.88 -1.85 -9.11
CA GLY A 17 -5.03 -3.27 -8.81
C GLY A 17 -4.60 -3.63 -7.38
N THR A 18 -4.34 -4.91 -7.16
CA THR A 18 -3.91 -5.46 -5.88
C THR A 18 -2.44 -5.13 -5.60
N ALA A 19 -2.14 -4.81 -4.35
CA ALA A 19 -0.79 -4.52 -3.91
C ALA A 19 -0.54 -5.07 -2.50
N TYR A 20 0.73 -5.39 -2.25
CA TYR A 20 1.24 -5.90 -0.98
C TYR A 20 2.08 -4.83 -0.27
N VAL A 21 1.90 -4.63 1.04
CA VAL A 21 2.65 -3.59 1.79
C VAL A 21 4.03 -4.15 2.13
N LEU A 22 5.07 -3.44 1.69
CA LEU A 22 6.44 -3.69 2.10
C LEU A 22 6.80 -2.85 3.33
N GLU A 23 6.55 -1.53 3.25
CA GLU A 23 6.94 -0.58 4.29
C GLU A 23 5.91 0.54 4.44
N VAL A 24 5.87 1.16 5.63
CA VAL A 24 4.95 2.26 5.96
C VAL A 24 5.73 3.38 6.62
N ASP A 25 5.80 4.53 5.95
CA ASP A 25 6.30 5.79 6.52
C ASP A 25 5.12 6.63 7.01
N ARG A 26 4.93 6.62 8.33
CA ARG A 26 3.86 7.38 9.01
C ARG A 26 4.12 8.87 9.09
N GLN A 27 5.38 9.31 9.04
CA GLN A 27 5.70 10.73 9.10
C GLN A 27 5.35 11.41 7.78
N SER A 28 5.63 10.72 6.67
CA SER A 28 5.40 11.25 5.32
C SER A 28 4.05 10.85 4.71
N LEU A 29 3.29 9.98 5.38
CA LEU A 29 2.03 9.40 4.89
C LEU A 29 2.20 8.56 3.61
N LEU A 30 3.32 7.85 3.51
CA LEU A 30 3.71 7.08 2.34
C LEU A 30 3.81 5.59 2.66
N VAL A 31 3.48 4.77 1.67
CA VAL A 31 3.48 3.31 1.77
C VAL A 31 4.26 2.77 0.58
N LEU A 32 5.25 1.92 0.86
CA LEU A 32 5.99 1.20 -0.18
C LEU A 32 5.28 -0.10 -0.47
N VAL A 33 5.03 -0.36 -1.76
CA VAL A 33 4.10 -1.40 -2.20
C VAL A 33 4.68 -2.22 -3.33
N GLN A 34 4.38 -3.52 -3.35
CA GLN A 34 4.62 -4.40 -4.49
C GLN A 34 3.29 -4.70 -5.17
N ARG A 35 3.12 -4.25 -6.41
CA ARG A 35 1.97 -4.61 -7.26
C ARG A 35 2.27 -5.86 -8.07
N GLU A 36 1.24 -6.60 -8.46
CA GLU A 36 1.40 -7.84 -9.22
C GLU A 36 2.03 -7.61 -10.61
N ASP A 37 1.64 -6.53 -11.28
CA ASP A 37 2.08 -6.22 -12.66
C ASP A 37 3.36 -5.37 -12.74
N GLU A 38 3.96 -5.01 -11.60
CA GLU A 38 5.16 -4.17 -11.54
C GLU A 38 6.36 -4.99 -11.06
N THR A 39 7.51 -4.84 -11.73
CA THR A 39 8.74 -5.55 -11.34
C THR A 39 9.53 -4.84 -10.24
N ILE A 40 9.14 -3.62 -9.89
CA ILE A 40 9.82 -2.76 -8.92
C ILE A 40 8.76 -2.21 -7.95
N PRO A 41 9.04 -2.17 -6.64
CA PRO A 41 8.14 -1.54 -5.69
C PRO A 41 7.88 -0.07 -6.00
N VAL A 42 6.64 0.36 -5.77
CA VAL A 42 6.23 1.76 -5.93
C VAL A 42 5.83 2.37 -4.61
N GLN A 43 5.96 3.68 -4.49
CA GLN A 43 5.57 4.42 -3.31
C GLN A 43 4.25 5.15 -3.59
N VAL A 44 3.27 4.91 -2.73
CA VAL A 44 1.94 5.51 -2.83
C VAL A 44 1.60 6.25 -1.55
N ARG A 45 0.65 7.19 -1.62
CA ARG A 45 0.07 7.81 -0.42
C ARG A 45 -0.92 6.85 0.22
N SER A 46 -1.10 6.95 1.54
CA SER A 46 -2.09 6.13 2.26
C SER A 46 -3.54 6.35 1.81
N ASP A 47 -3.84 7.52 1.22
CA ASP A 47 -5.15 7.85 0.65
C ASP A 47 -5.42 7.13 -0.70
N ALA A 48 -4.39 6.62 -1.37
CA ALA A 48 -4.52 5.81 -2.59
C ALA A 48 -4.95 4.37 -2.30
N ILE A 49 -4.90 3.95 -1.03
CA ILE A 49 -5.32 2.62 -0.58
C ILE A 49 -6.82 2.64 -0.31
N LEU A 50 -7.56 1.87 -1.13
CA LEU A 50 -9.01 1.89 -1.21
C LEU A 50 -9.66 0.94 -0.19
N ALA A 51 -9.16 -0.28 -0.08
CA ALA A 51 -9.69 -1.31 0.82
C ALA A 51 -8.63 -2.37 1.13
N LEU A 52 -8.75 -3.03 2.28
CA LEU A 52 -7.97 -4.24 2.58
C LEU A 52 -8.51 -5.43 1.80
N LEU A 53 -7.61 -6.36 1.47
CA LEU A 53 -7.96 -7.68 0.96
C LEU A 53 -7.66 -8.68 2.09
N GLU A 54 -8.68 -9.46 2.47
CA GLU A 54 -8.58 -10.52 3.50
C GLU A 54 -7.77 -11.72 3.01
#